data_AF-A0A497F069-F1
#
_entry.id   AF-A0A497F069-F1
#
_cell.length_a   1.000
_cell.length_b   1.000
_cell.length_c   1.000
_cell.angle_alpha   90.00
_cell.angle_beta   90.00
_cell.angle_gamma   90.00
#
_symmetry.space_group_name_H-M   'P 1'
#
loop_
_entity.id
_entity.type
_entity.pdbx_description
1 polymer ?
#
loop_
_entity_poly.entity_id
_entity_poly.type
_entity_poly.pdbx_seq_one_letter_code
_entity_poly.pdbx_strand_id
1 'polypeptide(L)'
;MVQLSTGLIIAGAYADKIRKTLFAQLRDAVKRGEVTPQEIARASAEINRILYHIIVDNLKSDKGDVIRARIEYVVEDGRITWKYDTLRLEYFKRVPDEEVSKAVEKVVSNVAALLERAVAYNLEKVLTTAYGDHIYYIKLDDRTIGGLIVTPVNEEMAIIRGAVKEPTPVVIRRGRLVLSGRSVDEVLSESIADVLKAGETVEVEEVERVLKDIQAIIERESS
;
A
#
# COMPACT_ATOMS: atom_id res chain seq x y z
N MET A 1 -1.34 29.20 8.50
CA MET A 1 -1.45 28.32 9.70
C MET A 1 -0.57 27.12 9.47
N VAL A 2 0.12 26.64 10.51
CA VAL A 2 1.07 25.52 10.39
C VAL A 2 0.56 24.37 11.24
N GLN A 3 0.65 23.15 10.71
CA GLN A 3 0.25 21.94 11.40
C GLN A 3 1.48 21.19 11.91
N LEU A 4 1.50 20.88 13.21
CA LEU A 4 2.40 19.89 13.78
C LEU A 4 1.82 18.50 13.58
N SER A 5 2.64 17.56 13.12
CA SER A 5 2.29 16.14 13.01
C SER A 5 3.43 15.28 13.55
N THR A 6 3.11 14.30 14.39
CA THR A 6 4.12 13.34 14.87
C THR A 6 4.44 12.28 13.81
N GLY A 7 3.58 12.07 12.81
CA GLY A 7 3.52 10.80 12.10
C GLY A 7 3.13 9.65 13.04
N LEU A 8 3.27 8.41 12.59
CA LEU A 8 3.16 7.24 13.47
C LEU A 8 4.41 7.20 14.37
N ILE A 9 4.20 7.19 15.68
CA ILE A 9 5.27 7.11 16.67
C ILE A 9 4.83 6.23 17.84
N ILE A 10 5.78 5.50 18.42
CA ILE A 10 5.56 4.74 19.64
C ILE A 10 5.12 5.69 20.76
N ALA A 11 4.08 5.34 21.51
CA ALA A 11 3.52 6.14 22.59
C ALA A 11 4.58 6.54 23.63
N GLY A 12 5.52 5.65 23.96
CA GLY A 12 6.63 5.99 24.85
C GLY A 12 7.56 7.11 24.37
N ALA A 13 7.52 7.50 23.09
CA ALA A 13 8.44 8.47 22.47
C ALA A 13 7.77 9.73 21.93
N TYR A 14 6.45 9.92 22.13
CA TYR A 14 5.74 11.05 21.51
C TYR A 14 6.28 12.41 21.97
N ALA A 15 6.68 12.53 23.24
CA ALA A 15 7.05 13.81 23.83
C ALA A 15 8.30 14.42 23.16
N ASP A 16 9.31 13.58 22.93
CA ASP A 16 10.52 13.96 22.22
C ASP A 16 10.24 14.22 20.74
N LYS A 17 9.34 13.45 20.13
CA LYS A 17 8.96 13.65 18.73
C LYS A 17 8.32 15.02 18.51
N ILE A 18 7.39 15.43 19.39
CA ILE A 18 6.74 16.74 19.30
C ILE A 18 7.75 17.86 19.40
N ARG A 19 8.65 17.80 20.40
CA ARG A 19 9.70 18.79 20.58
C ARG A 19 10.58 18.89 19.33
N LYS A 20 11.13 17.76 18.86
CA LYS A 20 12.01 17.74 17.68
C LYS A 20 11.31 18.26 16.42
N THR A 21 10.05 17.88 16.21
CA THR A 21 9.26 18.35 15.07
C THR A 21 9.02 19.86 15.15
N LEU A 22 8.61 20.39 16.31
CA LEU A 22 8.36 21.82 16.47
C LEU A 22 9.63 22.66 16.29
N PHE A 23 10.76 22.20 16.84
CA PHE A 23 12.07 22.81 16.60
C PHE A 23 12.46 22.81 15.12
N ALA A 24 12.21 21.71 14.41
CA ALA A 24 12.50 21.63 12.99
C ALA A 24 11.63 22.58 12.17
N GLN A 25 10.32 22.67 12.46
CA GLN A 25 9.39 23.56 11.78
C GLN A 25 9.72 25.04 12.01
N LEU A 26 10.18 25.41 13.21
CA LEU A 26 10.46 26.79 13.61
C LEU A 26 11.93 27.18 13.51
N ARG A 27 12.80 26.32 12.97
CA ARG A 27 14.25 26.56 12.87
C ARG A 27 14.58 27.92 12.24
N ASP A 28 13.90 28.27 11.16
CA ASP A 28 14.21 29.51 10.43
C ASP A 28 13.62 30.74 11.14
N ALA A 29 12.48 30.62 11.83
CA ALA A 29 11.94 31.67 12.70
C ALA A 29 12.87 31.96 13.90
N VAL A 30 13.51 30.91 14.45
CA VAL A 30 14.54 31.07 15.48
C VAL A 30 15.76 31.82 14.95
N LYS A 31 16.23 31.49 13.73
CA LYS A 31 17.35 32.19 13.10
C LYS A 31 17.06 33.68 12.85
N ARG A 32 15.80 34.02 12.57
CA ARG A 32 15.35 35.41 12.38
C ARG A 32 15.05 36.15 13.69
N GLY A 33 15.13 35.48 14.84
CA GLY A 33 14.81 36.07 16.14
C GLY A 33 13.30 36.28 16.37
N GLU A 34 12.45 35.70 15.52
CA GLU A 34 10.99 35.79 15.64
C GLU A 34 10.46 34.92 16.78
N VAL A 35 11.14 33.80 17.09
CA VAL A 35 10.76 32.87 18.16
C VAL A 35 12.00 32.42 18.91
N THR A 36 11.91 32.24 20.23
CA THR A 36 13.04 31.76 21.04
C THR A 36 13.03 30.24 21.21
N PRO A 37 14.19 29.58 21.40
CA PRO A 37 14.24 28.17 21.77
C PRO A 37 13.47 27.83 23.05
N GLN A 38 13.43 28.77 24.01
CA GLN A 38 12.70 28.66 25.27
C GLN A 38 11.18 28.61 25.01
N GLU A 39 10.69 29.44 24.10
CA GLU A 39 9.28 29.46 23.70
C GLU A 39 8.87 28.14 23.05
N ILE A 40 9.72 27.57 22.18
CA ILE A 40 9.47 26.25 21.58
C ILE A 40 9.41 25.16 22.66
N ALA A 41 10.29 25.21 23.65
CA ALA A 41 10.28 24.27 24.77
C ALA A 41 9.01 24.39 25.62
N ARG A 42 8.54 25.62 25.91
CA ARG A 42 7.26 25.89 26.60
C ARG A 42 6.08 25.30 25.82
N ALA A 43 5.95 25.67 24.55
CA ALA A 43 4.84 25.23 23.70
C ALA A 43 4.81 23.70 23.54
N SER A 44 5.99 23.06 23.44
CA SER A 44 6.10 21.60 23.41
C SER A 44 5.63 20.96 24.72
N ALA A 45 6.00 21.54 25.86
CA ALA A 45 5.61 21.02 27.19
C ALA A 45 4.09 21.08 27.41
N GLU A 46 3.42 22.13 26.92
CA GLU A 46 1.96 22.27 27.01
C GLU A 46 1.23 21.16 26.27
N ILE A 47 1.61 20.89 25.01
CA ILE A 47 1.00 19.79 24.26
C ILE A 47 1.35 18.44 24.86
N ASN A 48 2.58 18.24 25.31
CA ASN A 48 2.97 16.99 25.95
C ASN A 48 2.15 16.71 27.21
N ARG A 49 1.80 17.74 28.00
CA ARG A 49 0.93 17.59 29.16
C ARG A 49 -0.49 17.18 28.78
N ILE A 50 -1.07 17.82 27.76
CA ILE A 50 -2.42 17.48 27.27
C ILE A 50 -2.44 16.04 26.74
N LEU A 51 -1.44 15.69 25.94
CA LEU A 51 -1.31 14.34 25.39
C LEU A 51 -1.06 13.29 26.46
N TYR A 52 -0.33 13.62 27.53
CA TYR A 52 -0.18 12.71 28.68
C TYR A 52 -1.54 12.35 29.28
N HIS A 53 -2.38 13.35 29.56
CA HIS A 53 -3.72 13.11 30.10
C HIS A 53 -4.59 12.28 29.15
N ILE A 54 -4.49 12.50 27.84
CA ILE A 54 -5.27 11.72 26.87
C ILE A 54 -4.72 10.28 26.76
N ILE A 55 -3.42 10.12 26.50
CA ILE A 55 -2.79 8.85 26.14
C ILE A 55 -2.63 7.94 27.38
N VAL A 56 -2.13 8.50 28.47
CA VAL A 56 -1.80 7.73 29.68
C VAL A 56 -3.00 7.66 30.62
N ASP A 57 -3.64 8.79 30.92
CA ASP A 57 -4.70 8.79 31.93
C ASP A 57 -6.04 8.28 31.38
N ASN A 58 -6.45 8.70 30.18
CA ASN A 58 -7.75 8.33 29.62
C ASN A 58 -7.70 7.04 28.80
N LEU A 59 -6.74 6.93 27.87
CA LEU A 59 -6.63 5.78 26.98
C LEU A 59 -5.90 4.59 27.62
N LYS A 60 -5.21 4.79 28.75
CA LYS A 60 -4.41 3.76 29.44
C LYS A 60 -3.44 3.05 28.49
N SER A 61 -2.81 3.82 27.60
CA SER A 61 -1.90 3.30 26.58
C SER A 61 -0.63 2.72 27.20
N ASP A 62 -0.20 1.59 26.66
CA ASP A 62 1.10 0.99 26.92
C ASP A 62 2.20 1.71 26.14
N LYS A 63 3.43 1.67 26.66
CA LYS A 63 4.58 2.34 26.03
C LYS A 63 4.83 1.87 24.59
N GLY A 64 4.49 0.61 24.27
CA GLY A 64 4.70 -0.01 22.96
C GLY A 64 3.58 0.22 21.96
N ASP A 65 2.47 0.85 22.37
CA ASP A 65 1.42 1.26 21.44
C ASP A 65 1.92 2.32 20.47
N VAL A 66 1.17 2.56 19.40
CA VAL A 66 1.48 3.58 18.41
C VAL A 66 0.42 4.67 18.43
N ILE A 67 0.85 5.92 18.29
CA ILE A 67 -0.04 7.06 18.15
C ILE A 67 0.33 7.93 16.95
N ARG A 68 -0.62 8.76 16.52
CA ARG A 68 -0.40 9.88 15.62
C ARG A 68 -1.16 11.11 16.14
N ALA A 69 -0.42 12.12 16.59
CA ALA A 69 -0.97 13.39 17.05
C ALA A 69 -0.78 14.47 15.98
N ARG A 70 -1.84 15.24 15.73
CA ARG A 70 -1.88 16.35 14.78
C ARG A 70 -2.57 17.55 15.41
N ILE A 71 -1.97 18.74 15.32
CA ILE A 71 -2.56 19.97 15.87
C ILE A 71 -2.01 21.19 15.13
N GLU A 72 -2.84 22.20 14.93
CA GLU A 72 -2.46 23.47 14.32
C GLU A 72 -1.99 24.50 15.35
N TYR A 73 -1.10 25.39 14.92
CA TYR A 73 -0.68 26.55 15.69
C TYR A 73 -0.43 27.77 14.81
N VAL A 74 -0.35 28.91 15.48
CA VAL A 74 0.09 30.20 14.94
C VAL A 74 1.25 30.73 15.78
N VAL A 75 2.07 31.58 15.16
CA VAL A 75 3.13 32.33 15.83
C VAL A 75 2.79 33.80 15.73
N GLU A 76 2.55 34.44 16.86
CA GLU A 76 2.17 35.85 16.96
C GLU A 76 3.00 36.50 18.06
N ASP A 77 3.63 37.64 17.79
CA ASP A 77 4.49 38.38 18.73
C ASP A 77 5.55 37.50 19.44
N GLY A 78 6.11 36.55 18.68
CA GLY A 78 7.09 35.59 19.16
C GLY A 78 6.58 34.57 20.17
N ARG A 79 5.26 34.37 20.23
CA ARG A 79 4.58 33.35 21.03
C ARG A 79 3.87 32.34 20.13
N ILE A 80 3.97 31.06 20.48
CA ILE A 80 3.31 29.93 19.82
C ILE A 80 1.96 29.70 20.51
N THR A 81 0.88 29.83 19.76
CA THR A 81 -0.49 29.60 20.24
C THR A 81 -1.10 28.40 19.52
N TRP A 82 -1.47 27.39 20.30
CA TRP A 82 -2.12 26.18 19.81
C TRP A 82 -3.61 26.38 19.55
N LYS A 83 -4.12 25.77 18.48
CA LYS A 83 -5.54 25.67 18.19
C LYS A 83 -6.08 24.32 18.68
N TYR A 84 -6.45 24.25 19.95
CA TYR A 84 -6.80 22.98 20.61
C TYR A 84 -8.00 22.25 19.99
N ASP A 85 -8.92 22.98 19.39
CA ASP A 85 -10.05 22.44 18.61
C ASP A 85 -9.62 21.63 17.37
N THR A 86 -8.39 21.86 16.89
CA THR A 86 -7.81 21.10 15.76
C THR A 86 -7.05 19.85 16.18
N LEU A 87 -6.93 19.58 17.49
CA LEU A 87 -6.19 18.42 18.00
C LEU A 87 -6.88 17.13 17.54
N ARG A 88 -6.16 16.34 16.74
CA ARG A 88 -6.54 15.00 16.32
C ARG A 88 -5.52 14.00 16.84
N LEU A 89 -5.99 12.98 17.53
CA LEU A 89 -5.19 11.87 18.02
C LEU A 89 -5.72 10.57 17.43
N GLU A 90 -4.82 9.79 16.85
CA GLU A 90 -5.07 8.40 16.50
C GLU A 90 -4.25 7.50 17.41
N TYR A 91 -4.84 6.37 17.78
CA TYR A 91 -4.29 5.42 18.73
C TYR A 91 -4.42 4.00 18.17
N PHE A 92 -3.31 3.28 18.18
CA PHE A 92 -3.18 1.91 17.67
C PHE A 92 -2.63 1.05 18.79
N LYS A 93 -3.47 0.14 19.29
CA LYS A 93 -3.08 -0.78 20.34
C LYS A 93 -2.18 -1.88 19.78
N ARG A 94 -1.06 -2.13 20.44
CA ARG A 94 -0.16 -3.21 20.07
C ARG A 94 -0.82 -4.56 20.38
N VAL A 95 -0.80 -5.46 19.40
CA VAL A 95 -1.19 -6.86 19.61
C VAL A 95 -0.10 -7.55 20.44
N PRO A 96 -0.45 -8.37 21.45
CA PRO A 96 0.53 -9.09 22.26
C PRO A 96 1.48 -9.96 21.44
N ASP A 97 2.74 -10.04 21.86
CA ASP A 97 3.79 -10.75 21.13
C ASP A 97 3.52 -12.25 21.01
N GLU A 98 2.83 -12.85 21.98
CA GLU A 98 2.44 -14.26 21.94
C GLU A 98 1.43 -14.54 20.82
N GLU A 99 0.50 -13.63 20.56
CA GLU A 99 -0.49 -13.77 19.50
C GLU A 99 0.14 -13.60 18.12
N VAL A 100 1.01 -12.59 17.98
CA VAL A 100 1.79 -12.37 16.75
C VAL A 100 2.69 -13.58 16.48
N SER A 101 3.39 -14.10 17.50
CA SER A 101 4.27 -15.27 17.36
C SER A 101 3.51 -16.50 16.89
N LYS A 102 2.33 -16.78 17.45
CA LYS A 102 1.48 -17.90 16.99
C LYS A 102 1.07 -17.78 15.52
N ALA A 103 0.69 -16.58 15.08
CA ALA A 103 0.33 -16.34 13.69
C ALA A 103 1.53 -16.55 12.75
N VAL A 104 2.71 -16.05 13.15
CA VAL A 104 3.97 -16.24 12.41
C VAL A 104 4.34 -17.72 12.32
N GLU A 105 4.37 -18.44 13.44
CA GLU A 105 4.71 -19.88 13.48
C GLU A 105 3.80 -20.71 12.59
N LYS A 106 2.49 -20.43 12.59
CA LYS A 106 1.50 -21.12 11.75
C LYS A 106 1.83 -21.01 10.25
N VAL A 107 2.27 -19.84 9.81
CA VAL A 107 2.61 -19.60 8.40
C VAL A 107 4.00 -20.14 8.09
N VAL A 108 4.99 -19.86 8.93
CA VAL A 108 6.39 -20.26 8.71
C VAL A 108 6.54 -21.77 8.67
N SER A 109 5.83 -22.52 9.53
CA SER A 109 5.84 -23.98 9.54
C SER A 109 5.35 -24.62 8.22
N ASN A 110 4.62 -23.87 7.39
CA ASN A 110 4.10 -24.32 6.09
C ASN A 110 4.59 -23.45 4.93
N VAL A 111 5.65 -22.67 5.11
CA VAL A 111 6.09 -21.68 4.10
C VAL A 111 6.50 -22.32 2.78
N ALA A 112 7.20 -23.47 2.83
CA ALA A 112 7.59 -24.20 1.64
C ALA A 112 6.36 -24.64 0.84
N ALA A 113 5.38 -25.27 1.50
CA ALA A 113 4.12 -25.67 0.86
C ALA A 113 3.29 -24.47 0.37
N LEU A 114 3.34 -23.31 1.04
CA LEU A 114 2.64 -22.10 0.62
C LEU A 114 3.28 -21.46 -0.61
N LEU A 115 4.61 -21.51 -0.71
CA LEU A 115 5.37 -21.01 -1.87
C LEU A 115 5.35 -22.01 -3.04
N GLU A 116 5.29 -23.32 -2.75
CA GLU A 116 5.20 -24.40 -3.74
C GLU A 116 3.79 -24.62 -4.26
N ARG A 117 2.74 -24.24 -3.49
CA ARG A 117 1.38 -24.15 -4.02
C ARG A 117 1.43 -23.16 -5.18
N ALA A 118 1.60 -23.71 -6.38
CA ALA A 118 1.38 -23.02 -7.63
C ALA A 118 0.08 -22.26 -7.45
N VAL A 119 0.16 -20.94 -7.46
CA VAL A 119 -1.01 -20.08 -7.38
C VAL A 119 -1.94 -20.59 -8.48
N ALA A 120 -3.05 -21.23 -8.08
CA ALA A 120 -3.94 -21.89 -9.00
C ALA A 120 -4.76 -20.81 -9.69
N TYR A 121 -4.15 -20.16 -10.66
CA TYR A 121 -4.80 -19.15 -11.46
C TYR A 121 -5.84 -19.82 -12.34
N ASN A 122 -7.10 -19.46 -12.13
CA ASN A 122 -8.18 -19.86 -13.02
C ASN A 122 -8.29 -18.80 -14.11
N LEU A 123 -8.26 -19.23 -15.37
CA LEU A 123 -8.44 -18.35 -16.51
C LEU A 123 -9.88 -18.46 -17.00
N GLU A 124 -10.55 -17.33 -17.08
CA GLU A 124 -11.88 -17.23 -17.68
C GLU A 124 -11.76 -16.44 -18.97
N LYS A 125 -12.04 -17.10 -20.10
CA LYS A 125 -12.08 -16.42 -21.40
C LYS A 125 -13.30 -15.52 -21.46
N VAL A 126 -13.06 -14.23 -21.66
CA VAL A 126 -14.11 -13.21 -21.72
C VAL A 126 -14.68 -13.14 -23.13
N LEU A 127 -13.80 -12.93 -24.12
CA LEU A 127 -14.18 -12.83 -25.52
C LEU A 127 -12.98 -13.05 -26.45
N THR A 128 -13.29 -13.16 -27.74
CA THR A 128 -12.31 -13.02 -28.82
C THR A 128 -12.69 -11.77 -29.62
N THR A 129 -11.74 -10.85 -29.81
CA THR A 129 -11.97 -9.59 -30.54
C THR A 129 -12.12 -9.84 -32.04
N ALA A 130 -12.63 -8.84 -32.78
CA ALA A 130 -12.71 -8.93 -34.24
C ALA A 130 -11.35 -9.13 -34.94
N TYR A 131 -10.24 -8.75 -34.27
CA TYR A 131 -8.87 -8.94 -34.77
C TYR A 131 -8.26 -10.29 -34.36
N GLY A 132 -9.02 -11.14 -33.68
CA GLY A 132 -8.56 -12.46 -33.23
C GLY A 132 -7.77 -12.45 -31.92
N ASP A 133 -7.79 -11.35 -31.15
CA ASP A 133 -7.19 -11.34 -29.81
C ASP A 133 -8.09 -12.09 -28.84
N HIS A 134 -7.51 -12.90 -27.99
CA HIS A 134 -8.21 -13.60 -26.92
C HIS A 134 -8.04 -12.83 -25.62
N ILE A 135 -9.15 -12.46 -24.98
CA ILE A 135 -9.12 -11.73 -23.69
C ILE A 135 -9.55 -12.66 -22.57
N TYR A 136 -8.79 -12.67 -21.47
CA TYR A 136 -9.07 -13.51 -20.30
C TYR A 136 -9.05 -12.67 -19.02
N TYR A 137 -9.90 -13.05 -18.07
CA TYR A 137 -9.72 -12.69 -16.66
C TYR A 137 -8.83 -13.73 -15.98
N ILE A 138 -7.95 -13.25 -15.10
CA ILE A 138 -7.19 -14.09 -14.18
C ILE A 138 -7.90 -14.05 -12.84
N LYS A 139 -8.27 -15.23 -12.34
CA LYS A 139 -8.90 -15.43 -11.03
C LYS A 139 -7.96 -16.15 -10.07
N LEU A 140 -7.97 -15.71 -8.84
CA LEU A 140 -7.39 -16.42 -7.70
C LEU A 140 -8.51 -16.72 -6.73
N ASP A 141 -8.76 -18.01 -6.49
CA ASP A 141 -10.00 -18.51 -5.93
C ASP A 141 -11.20 -17.99 -6.77
N ASP A 142 -12.16 -17.28 -6.16
CA ASP A 142 -13.33 -16.71 -6.84
C ASP A 142 -13.18 -15.23 -7.21
N ARG A 143 -12.02 -14.61 -6.95
CA ARG A 143 -11.78 -13.18 -7.16
C ARG A 143 -11.03 -12.93 -8.46
N THR A 144 -11.56 -12.04 -9.30
CA THR A 144 -10.82 -11.52 -10.46
C THR A 144 -9.70 -10.59 -9.98
N ILE A 145 -8.46 -10.97 -10.25
CA ILE A 145 -7.25 -10.28 -9.78
C ILE A 145 -6.44 -9.68 -10.94
N GLY A 146 -6.81 -9.97 -12.19
CA GLY A 146 -6.07 -9.51 -13.35
C GLY A 146 -6.76 -9.78 -14.68
N GLY A 147 -6.08 -9.41 -15.76
CA GLY A 147 -6.56 -9.56 -17.12
C GLY A 147 -5.42 -9.75 -18.11
N LEU A 148 -5.67 -10.52 -19.16
CA LEU A 148 -4.73 -10.84 -20.22
C LEU A 148 -5.35 -10.58 -21.58
N ILE A 149 -4.51 -10.13 -22.51
CA ILE A 149 -4.75 -10.13 -23.93
C ILE A 149 -3.70 -11.03 -24.56
N VAL A 150 -4.15 -12.04 -25.30
CA VAL A 150 -3.29 -12.94 -26.06
C VAL A 150 -3.60 -12.78 -27.54
N THR A 151 -2.60 -12.34 -28.29
CA THR A 151 -2.67 -12.10 -29.73
C THR A 151 -1.95 -13.25 -30.45
N PRO A 152 -2.67 -14.20 -31.08
CA PRO A 152 -2.06 -15.20 -31.93
C PRO A 152 -1.34 -14.51 -33.10
N VAL A 153 -0.09 -14.92 -33.36
CA VAL A 153 0.68 -14.43 -34.51
C VAL A 153 0.60 -15.44 -35.66
N ASN A 154 0.64 -16.73 -35.33
CA ASN A 154 0.47 -17.87 -36.23
C ASN A 154 0.15 -19.13 -35.38
N GLU A 155 0.09 -20.29 -36.00
CA GLU A 155 -0.18 -21.59 -35.33
C GLU A 155 0.91 -22.00 -34.32
N GLU A 156 2.09 -21.39 -34.38
CA GLU A 156 3.24 -21.73 -33.54
C GLU A 156 3.42 -20.77 -32.36
N MET A 157 2.91 -19.54 -32.43
CA MET A 157 3.22 -18.52 -31.42
C MET A 157 2.10 -17.49 -31.21
N ALA A 158 2.00 -17.01 -29.96
CA ALA A 158 1.20 -15.86 -29.57
C ALA A 158 2.01 -14.86 -28.73
N ILE A 159 1.57 -13.61 -28.74
CA ILE A 159 2.07 -12.56 -27.85
C ILE A 159 1.07 -12.40 -26.71
N ILE A 160 1.55 -12.39 -25.48
CA ILE A 160 0.74 -12.14 -24.29
C ILE A 160 1.06 -10.78 -23.68
N ARG A 161 0.03 -10.05 -23.28
CA ARG A 161 0.12 -8.81 -22.50
C ARG A 161 -0.92 -8.87 -21.40
N GLY A 162 -0.67 -8.18 -20.29
CA GLY A 162 -1.66 -8.13 -19.22
C GLY A 162 -1.08 -7.69 -17.89
N ALA A 163 -1.89 -7.80 -16.85
CA ALA A 163 -1.47 -7.45 -15.50
C ALA A 163 -2.24 -8.26 -14.44
N VAL A 164 -1.65 -8.39 -13.26
CA VAL A 164 -2.22 -9.02 -12.07
C VAL A 164 -1.91 -8.17 -10.86
N LYS A 165 -2.90 -8.01 -9.95
CA LYS A 165 -2.78 -7.23 -8.72
C LYS A 165 -2.30 -8.04 -7.52
N GLU A 166 -2.67 -9.32 -7.45
CA GLU A 166 -2.43 -10.20 -6.29
C GLU A 166 -1.83 -11.55 -6.73
N PRO A 167 -0.95 -12.20 -5.95
CA PRO A 167 -0.43 -11.75 -4.65
C PRO A 167 0.63 -10.66 -4.75
N THR A 168 1.27 -10.53 -5.92
CA THR A 168 2.25 -9.49 -6.22
C THR A 168 1.78 -8.70 -7.44
N PRO A 169 1.87 -7.36 -7.44
CA PRO A 169 1.54 -6.56 -8.61
C PRO A 169 2.55 -6.82 -9.74
N VAL A 170 2.06 -7.39 -10.85
CA VAL A 170 2.88 -7.80 -12.00
C VAL A 170 2.27 -7.29 -13.30
N VAL A 171 3.11 -6.78 -14.20
CA VAL A 171 2.73 -6.40 -15.57
C VAL A 171 3.53 -7.22 -16.58
N ILE A 172 2.81 -7.77 -17.55
CA ILE A 172 3.36 -8.44 -18.73
C ILE A 172 3.25 -7.44 -19.89
N ARG A 173 4.33 -6.72 -20.18
CA ARG A 173 4.34 -5.78 -21.33
C ARG A 173 4.32 -6.51 -22.67
N ARG A 174 5.06 -7.62 -22.76
CA ARG A 174 5.20 -8.45 -23.97
C ARG A 174 5.81 -9.81 -23.63
N GLY A 175 4.99 -10.77 -23.24
CA GLY A 175 5.40 -12.17 -23.15
C GLY A 175 5.24 -12.88 -24.50
N ARG A 176 5.93 -14.02 -24.65
CA ARG A 176 5.80 -14.93 -25.78
C ARG A 176 5.21 -16.25 -25.29
N LEU A 177 4.21 -16.75 -26.01
CA LEU A 177 3.61 -18.05 -25.78
C LEU A 177 3.89 -18.93 -26.99
N VAL A 178 4.46 -20.11 -26.77
CA VAL A 178 4.72 -21.10 -27.83
C VAL A 178 3.52 -22.03 -27.90
N LEU A 179 2.80 -22.01 -29.01
CA LEU A 179 1.56 -22.77 -29.19
C LEU A 179 1.83 -24.19 -29.71
N SER A 180 2.82 -24.36 -30.60
CA SER A 180 3.13 -25.65 -31.23
C SER A 180 1.91 -26.37 -31.80
N GLY A 181 1.02 -25.62 -32.47
CA GLY A 181 -0.23 -26.12 -33.05
C GLY A 181 -1.36 -26.39 -32.05
N ARG A 182 -1.15 -26.18 -30.74
CA ARG A 182 -2.17 -26.30 -29.71
C ARG A 182 -2.99 -25.01 -29.59
N SER A 183 -4.17 -25.11 -28.99
CA SER A 183 -5.03 -23.94 -28.77
C SER A 183 -4.43 -22.97 -27.75
N VAL A 184 -4.71 -21.67 -27.91
CA VAL A 184 -4.30 -20.65 -26.93
C VAL A 184 -4.83 -20.97 -25.53
N ASP A 185 -6.09 -21.39 -25.44
CA ASP A 185 -6.78 -21.66 -24.17
C ASP A 185 -6.04 -22.76 -23.37
N GLU A 186 -5.66 -23.84 -24.05
CA GLU A 186 -4.93 -24.97 -23.46
C GLU A 186 -3.53 -24.56 -22.99
N VAL A 187 -2.72 -23.98 -23.88
CA VAL A 187 -1.33 -23.63 -23.57
C VAL A 187 -1.25 -22.57 -22.47
N LEU A 188 -2.13 -21.55 -22.53
CA LEU A 188 -2.14 -20.49 -21.55
C LEU A 188 -2.49 -21.00 -20.15
N SER A 189 -3.43 -21.96 -20.05
CA SER A 189 -3.81 -22.56 -18.77
C SER A 189 -2.66 -23.31 -18.09
N GLU A 190 -1.79 -23.95 -18.87
CA GLU A 190 -0.62 -24.69 -18.36
C GLU A 190 0.54 -23.75 -17.99
N SER A 191 0.72 -22.65 -18.73
CA SER A 191 1.90 -21.80 -18.60
C SER A 191 1.69 -20.50 -17.81
N ILE A 192 0.46 -20.20 -17.38
CA ILE A 192 0.13 -18.89 -16.77
C ILE A 192 1.02 -18.55 -15.57
N ALA A 193 1.29 -19.53 -14.70
CA ALA A 193 2.15 -19.32 -13.54
C ALA A 193 3.56 -18.87 -13.94
N ASP A 194 4.13 -19.46 -14.99
CA ASP A 194 5.46 -19.12 -15.48
C ASP A 194 5.47 -17.80 -16.25
N VAL A 195 4.41 -17.51 -17.01
CA VAL A 195 4.22 -16.22 -17.68
C VAL A 195 4.17 -15.07 -16.66
N LEU A 196 3.45 -15.26 -15.54
CA LEU A 196 3.37 -14.27 -14.48
C LEU A 196 4.70 -14.14 -13.72
N LYS A 197 5.41 -15.25 -13.45
CA LYS A 197 6.75 -15.20 -12.85
C LYS A 197 7.77 -14.44 -13.71
N ALA A 198 7.63 -14.51 -15.03
CA ALA A 198 8.50 -13.78 -15.96
C ALA A 198 8.09 -12.31 -16.18
N GLY A 199 6.95 -11.89 -15.63
CA GLY A 199 6.47 -10.50 -15.70
C GLY A 199 7.28 -9.54 -14.84
N GLU A 200 7.11 -8.24 -15.10
CA GLU A 200 7.77 -7.17 -14.35
C GLU A 200 6.98 -6.88 -13.06
N THR A 201 7.64 -6.92 -11.90
CA THR A 201 7.03 -6.45 -10.64
C THR A 201 7.00 -4.93 -10.64
N VAL A 202 5.83 -4.35 -10.43
CA VAL A 202 5.59 -2.89 -10.53
C VAL A 202 4.75 -2.38 -9.36
N GLU A 203 4.48 -1.09 -9.31
CA GLU A 203 3.54 -0.48 -8.36
C GLU A 203 2.08 -0.77 -8.74
N VAL A 204 1.19 -0.77 -7.73
CA VAL A 204 -0.24 -1.10 -7.91
C VAL A 204 -0.92 -0.16 -8.90
N GLU A 205 -0.56 1.13 -8.90
CA GLU A 205 -1.14 2.13 -9.81
C GLU A 205 -0.80 1.86 -11.29
N GLU A 206 0.29 1.14 -11.59
CA GLU A 206 0.60 0.72 -12.95
C GLU A 206 -0.26 -0.47 -13.39
N VAL A 207 -0.43 -1.45 -12.51
CA VAL A 207 -1.36 -2.58 -12.75
C VAL A 207 -2.77 -2.08 -13.03
N GLU A 208 -3.28 -1.16 -12.22
CA GLU A 208 -4.64 -0.63 -12.37
C GLU A 208 -4.85 0.10 -13.70
N ARG A 209 -3.83 0.80 -14.20
CA ARG A 209 -3.89 1.44 -15.52
C ARG A 209 -4.03 0.39 -16.63
N VAL A 210 -3.18 -0.65 -16.62
CA VAL A 210 -3.23 -1.71 -17.62
C VAL A 210 -4.58 -2.46 -17.57
N LEU A 211 -5.09 -2.77 -16.39
CA LEU A 211 -6.38 -3.45 -16.24
C LEU A 211 -7.54 -2.60 -16.74
N LYS A 212 -7.50 -1.28 -16.53
CA LYS A 212 -8.51 -0.36 -17.05
C LYS A 212 -8.51 -0.32 -18.59
N ASP A 213 -7.34 -0.37 -19.21
CA ASP A 213 -7.22 -0.43 -20.68
C ASP A 213 -7.81 -1.74 -21.24
N ILE A 214 -7.54 -2.88 -20.59
CA ILE A 214 -8.12 -4.17 -20.97
C ILE A 214 -9.65 -4.14 -20.83
N GLN A 215 -10.15 -3.59 -19.73
CA GLN A 215 -11.59 -3.46 -19.49
C GLN A 215 -12.27 -2.59 -20.55
N ALA A 216 -11.65 -1.48 -20.95
CA ALA A 216 -12.17 -0.61 -22.02
C ALA A 216 -12.25 -1.33 -23.37
N ILE A 217 -11.32 -2.24 -23.67
CA ILE A 217 -11.37 -3.09 -24.87
C ILE A 217 -12.56 -4.05 -24.80
N ILE A 218 -12.77 -4.70 -23.64
CA ILE A 218 -13.88 -5.63 -23.43
C ILE A 218 -15.23 -4.93 -23.67
N GLU A 219 -15.41 -3.74 -23.09
CA GLU A 219 -16.65 -2.96 -23.23
C GLU A 219 -16.92 -2.54 -24.67
N ARG A 220 -15.87 -2.15 -25.41
CA ARG A 220 -15.98 -1.74 -26.81
C ARG A 220 -16.39 -2.88 -27.74
N GLU A 221 -15.87 -4.08 -27.52
CA GLU A 221 -16.14 -5.25 -28.38
C GLU A 221 -17.45 -5.96 -27.99
N SER A 222 -18.00 -5.67 -26.81
CA SER A 222 -19.27 -6.24 -26.32
C SER A 222 -20.50 -5.36 -26.63
N SER A 223 -20.31 -4.18 -27.20
CA SER A 223 -21.35 -3.20 -27.57
C SER A 223 -21.72 -3.31 -29.05
#